data_AF-A0A3R7ER20-F1
#
_entry.id   AF-A0A3R7ER20-F1
#
_cell.length_a   1.000
_cell.length_b   1.000
_cell.length_c   1.000
_cell.angle_alpha   90.00
_cell.angle_beta   90.00
_cell.angle_gamma   90.00
#
_symmetry.space_group_name_H-M   'P 1'
#
loop_
_entity.id
_entity.type
_entity.pdbx_description
1 polymer ?
#
loop_
_entity_poly.entity_id
_entity_poly.type
_entity_poly.pdbx_seq_one_letter_code
_entity_poly.pdbx_strand_id
1 'polypeptide(L)'
;MRIDFRNCTNTLNVLKRNKMRSFLTSLGIVIGISAVVIIMALGAGAHSLVVSQIQGMGSDLLGILPGGSEEDGPPASVMGLNITTLINDDADAIRERVKGVSAVAAYSRGVATVSWQNKTDDTSFLGVTDEYLKVETNAELSDGRFFSTEESDQVSRVLVLGSKVAEELFANNNPIGERVKVNKESFRVIGVMKERGTSAFQDQDDQVFIPLLAAQKLMLGINHLSFIRAKVAPGADMEYTAEEVRTVLREQHDIDNPEDDDFSVRSQEETLGTLEDITTTLNYFLAMVAGISLLVGGIGIMNIMLVAVSESTREIGLRKAVGATKRDISLHYLIQTIILTLFGGIVGIIFGVLVALLVSIVANALGYDWAFVILPSSILLAVGFTIVVGLVFGWYPAKKAAELSPIEALRYE
;
A
#
# COMPACT_ATOMS: atom_id res chain seq x y z
N MET A 1 23.92 -40.14 -18.13
CA MET A 1 22.77 -39.49 -17.48
C MET A 1 21.49 -39.92 -18.20
N ARG A 2 21.02 -41.16 -17.99
CA ARG A 2 19.68 -41.57 -18.44
C ARG A 2 18.76 -41.41 -17.25
N ILE A 3 17.98 -40.33 -17.25
CA ILE A 3 16.89 -40.16 -16.29
C ILE A 3 15.82 -41.16 -16.71
N ASP A 4 15.84 -42.36 -16.11
CA ASP A 4 14.91 -43.43 -16.46
C ASP A 4 13.47 -43.00 -16.16
N PHE A 5 12.63 -42.97 -17.19
CA PHE A 5 11.19 -42.67 -17.12
C PHE A 5 10.45 -43.57 -16.09
N ARG A 6 11.02 -44.75 -15.79
CA ARG A 6 10.59 -45.69 -14.73
C ARG A 6 10.68 -45.13 -13.32
N ASN A 7 11.65 -44.26 -13.03
CA ASN A 7 11.78 -43.66 -11.70
C ASN A 7 10.64 -42.69 -11.40
N CYS A 8 10.13 -41.97 -12.41
CA CYS A 8 9.03 -41.02 -12.29
C CYS A 8 7.66 -41.72 -12.13
N THR A 9 7.46 -42.85 -12.82
CA THR A 9 6.23 -43.67 -12.69
C THR A 9 6.18 -44.42 -11.36
N ASN A 10 7.32 -44.91 -10.85
CA ASN A 10 7.37 -45.56 -9.54
C ASN A 10 7.14 -44.56 -8.39
N THR A 11 7.60 -43.31 -8.49
CA THR A 11 7.34 -42.27 -7.47
C THR A 11 5.85 -41.93 -7.37
N LEU A 12 5.14 -41.83 -8.50
CA LEU A 12 3.68 -41.62 -8.53
C LEU A 12 2.89 -42.77 -7.88
N ASN A 13 3.35 -44.01 -8.03
CA ASN A 13 2.71 -45.18 -7.43
C ASN A 13 2.95 -45.29 -5.92
N VAL A 14 4.13 -44.86 -5.43
CA VAL A 14 4.43 -44.81 -3.99
C VAL A 14 3.62 -43.71 -3.29
N LEU A 15 3.44 -42.54 -3.92
CA LEU A 15 2.55 -41.47 -3.43
C LEU A 15 1.08 -41.92 -3.35
N LYS A 16 0.62 -42.78 -4.28
CA LYS A 16 -0.74 -43.36 -4.26
C LYS A 16 -1.00 -44.34 -3.09
N ARG A 17 0.04 -44.93 -2.50
CA ARG A 17 -0.10 -45.93 -1.41
C ARG A 17 -0.30 -45.29 -0.03
N ASN A 18 0.15 -44.05 0.16
CA ASN A 18 0.02 -43.29 1.42
C ASN A 18 -0.59 -41.89 1.18
N LYS A 19 -1.74 -41.84 0.47
CA LYS A 19 -2.40 -40.59 0.02
C LYS A 19 -2.54 -39.51 1.10
N MET A 20 -2.96 -39.90 2.32
CA MET A 20 -3.19 -38.96 3.42
C MET A 20 -1.89 -38.28 3.86
N ARG A 21 -0.80 -39.04 3.99
CA ARG A 21 0.49 -38.51 4.43
C ARG A 21 1.09 -37.58 3.39
N SER A 22 1.13 -38.01 2.13
CA SER A 22 1.64 -37.20 1.03
C SER A 22 0.83 -35.92 0.81
N PHE A 23 -0.50 -36.01 0.95
CA PHE A 23 -1.38 -34.84 0.89
C PHE A 23 -1.06 -33.85 2.01
N LEU A 24 -1.01 -34.29 3.28
CA LEU A 24 -0.71 -33.43 4.43
C LEU A 24 0.68 -32.77 4.35
N THR A 25 1.70 -33.42 3.78
CA THR A 25 3.02 -32.79 3.59
C THR A 25 3.00 -31.77 2.47
N SER A 26 2.41 -32.13 1.33
CA SER A 26 2.29 -31.22 0.21
C SER A 26 1.47 -29.99 0.58
N LEU A 27 0.49 -30.13 1.49
CA LEU A 27 -0.34 -29.05 1.99
C LEU A 27 0.49 -28.00 2.75
N GLY A 28 1.46 -28.41 3.58
CA GLY A 28 2.34 -27.46 4.26
C GLY A 28 3.18 -26.61 3.30
N ILE A 29 3.71 -27.23 2.24
CA ILE A 29 4.46 -26.52 1.17
C ILE A 29 3.53 -25.61 0.38
N VAL A 30 2.36 -26.12 -0.01
CA VAL A 30 1.34 -25.36 -0.76
C VAL A 30 0.93 -24.14 0.04
N ILE A 31 0.60 -24.28 1.33
CA ILE A 31 0.21 -23.16 2.19
C ILE A 31 1.36 -22.16 2.33
N GLY A 32 2.59 -22.63 2.60
CA GLY A 32 3.75 -21.74 2.75
C GLY A 32 4.04 -20.92 1.49
N ILE A 33 4.06 -21.57 0.32
CA ILE A 33 4.33 -20.91 -0.95
C ILE A 33 3.16 -20.02 -1.39
N SER A 34 1.92 -20.48 -1.19
CA SER A 34 0.73 -19.66 -1.45
C SER A 34 0.76 -18.40 -0.59
N ALA A 35 1.13 -18.49 0.68
CA ALA A 35 1.21 -17.35 1.58
C ALA A 35 2.23 -16.31 1.09
N VAL A 36 3.44 -16.72 0.65
CA VAL A 36 4.42 -15.80 0.03
C VAL A 36 3.80 -15.07 -1.14
N VAL A 37 3.22 -15.81 -2.09
CA VAL A 37 2.68 -15.26 -3.33
C VAL A 37 1.51 -14.32 -3.05
N ILE A 38 0.58 -14.71 -2.17
CA ILE A 38 -0.56 -13.89 -1.75
C ILE A 38 -0.07 -12.61 -1.12
N ILE A 39 0.80 -12.70 -0.12
CA ILE A 39 1.24 -11.52 0.64
C ILE A 39 1.97 -10.53 -0.26
N MET A 40 2.89 -11.00 -1.12
CA MET A 40 3.61 -10.11 -2.03
C MET A 40 2.69 -9.50 -3.10
N ALA A 41 1.74 -10.27 -3.63
CA ALA A 41 0.77 -9.74 -4.61
C ALA A 41 -0.18 -8.72 -3.97
N LEU A 42 -0.64 -8.98 -2.75
CA LEU A 42 -1.46 -8.03 -1.98
C LEU A 42 -0.66 -6.78 -1.61
N GLY A 43 0.57 -6.92 -1.11
CA GLY A 43 1.45 -5.79 -0.81
C GLY A 43 1.69 -4.91 -2.03
N ALA A 44 1.93 -5.52 -3.19
CA ALA A 44 2.11 -4.79 -4.44
C ALA A 44 0.84 -4.11 -4.95
N GLY A 45 -0.32 -4.76 -4.82
CA GLY A 45 -1.61 -4.15 -5.15
C GLY A 45 -1.92 -2.95 -4.23
N ALA A 46 -1.68 -3.11 -2.92
CA ALA A 46 -1.82 -2.03 -1.94
C ALA A 46 -0.90 -0.86 -2.26
N HIS A 47 0.38 -1.15 -2.53
CA HIS A 47 1.37 -0.15 -2.92
C HIS A 47 0.94 0.58 -4.19
N SER A 48 0.52 -0.14 -5.22
CA SER A 48 0.04 0.46 -6.47
C SER A 48 -1.17 1.37 -6.27
N LEU A 49 -2.10 1.00 -5.38
CA LEU A 49 -3.27 1.81 -5.05
C LEU A 49 -2.87 3.11 -4.33
N VAL A 50 -1.94 3.03 -3.37
CA VAL A 50 -1.46 4.22 -2.66
C VAL A 50 -0.70 5.15 -3.61
N VAL A 51 0.20 4.59 -4.43
CA VAL A 51 0.97 5.33 -5.43
C VAL A 51 0.04 6.00 -6.45
N SER A 52 -0.98 5.30 -6.95
CA SER A 52 -1.91 5.88 -7.93
C SER A 52 -2.77 6.99 -7.34
N GLN A 53 -3.20 6.88 -6.08
CA GLN A 53 -3.91 7.95 -5.38
C GLN A 53 -3.03 9.19 -5.22
N ILE A 54 -1.76 8.98 -4.83
CA ILE A 54 -0.77 10.05 -4.70
C ILE A 54 -0.46 10.72 -6.04
N GLN A 55 -0.16 9.93 -7.08
CA GLN A 55 0.12 10.46 -8.42
C GLN A 55 -1.11 11.17 -9.00
N GLY A 56 -2.31 10.68 -8.68
CA GLY A 56 -3.57 11.33 -9.00
C GLY A 56 -3.63 12.75 -8.46
N MET A 57 -3.11 13.04 -7.27
CA MET A 57 -3.11 14.39 -6.71
C MET A 57 -2.19 15.37 -7.45
N GLY A 58 -1.19 14.86 -8.19
CA GLY A 58 -0.16 15.64 -8.88
C GLY A 58 1.21 15.43 -8.22
N SER A 59 2.24 15.14 -9.04
CA SER A 59 3.62 15.01 -8.56
C SER A 59 4.35 16.36 -8.45
N ASP A 60 3.67 17.45 -8.78
CA ASP A 60 4.17 18.83 -8.83
C ASP A 60 3.76 19.65 -7.60
N LEU A 61 3.45 19.00 -6.49
CA LEU A 61 2.92 19.63 -5.28
C LEU A 61 3.91 19.55 -4.11
N LEU A 62 4.08 20.69 -3.46
CA LEU A 62 4.72 20.82 -2.15
C LEU A 62 3.65 21.02 -1.08
N GLY A 63 3.66 20.17 -0.06
CA GLY A 63 2.85 20.31 1.14
C GLY A 63 3.65 21.02 2.22
N ILE A 64 3.09 22.08 2.78
CA ILE A 64 3.68 22.81 3.91
C ILE A 64 2.76 22.63 5.11
N LEU A 65 3.31 22.07 6.19
CA LEU A 65 2.57 21.73 7.41
C LEU A 65 3.14 22.53 8.60
N PRO A 66 2.29 22.96 9.54
CA PRO A 66 2.76 23.58 10.78
C PRO A 66 3.46 22.54 11.67
N GLY A 67 4.50 22.99 12.37
CA GLY A 67 5.31 22.20 13.27
C GLY A 67 6.60 21.69 12.66
N GLY A 68 7.68 21.85 13.42
CA GLY A 68 8.95 21.17 13.17
C GLY A 68 8.76 19.67 13.31
N SER A 69 9.15 18.95 12.27
CA SER A 69 9.31 17.51 12.29
C SER A 69 10.68 17.18 11.75
N GLU A 70 11.33 16.12 12.25
CA GLU A 70 12.44 15.50 11.52
C GLU A 70 12.02 15.25 10.07
N GLU A 71 12.93 15.45 9.12
CA GLU A 71 12.72 15.37 7.67
C GLU A 71 12.00 14.05 7.31
N ASP A 72 12.45 12.93 7.92
CA ASP A 72 11.86 11.59 7.75
C ASP A 72 10.79 11.20 8.81
N GLY A 73 10.43 12.11 9.73
CA GLY A 73 9.53 11.85 10.85
C GLY A 73 8.04 11.98 10.49
N PRO A 74 7.11 11.42 11.28
CA PRO A 74 5.68 11.74 11.12
C PRO A 74 5.45 13.24 11.40
N PRO A 75 4.57 13.93 10.64
CA PRO A 75 4.27 15.33 10.88
C PRO A 75 3.82 15.57 12.32
N ALA A 76 4.21 16.70 12.91
CA ALA A 76 3.85 17.03 14.30
C ALA A 76 2.33 17.07 14.55
N SER A 77 1.53 17.34 13.50
CA SER A 77 0.07 17.27 13.52
C SER A 77 -0.47 15.86 13.80
N VAL A 78 0.27 14.80 13.44
CA VAL A 78 -0.08 13.39 13.73
C VAL A 78 0.07 13.07 15.23
N MET A 79 0.91 13.81 15.96
CA MET A 79 1.05 13.70 17.41
C MET A 79 -0.04 14.44 18.20
N GLY A 80 -1.05 15.00 17.53
CA GLY A 80 -2.18 15.67 18.17
C GLY A 80 -1.84 17.04 18.77
N LEU A 81 -0.70 17.61 18.41
CA LEU A 81 -0.33 18.98 18.77
C LEU A 81 -0.94 19.94 17.75
N ASN A 82 -1.82 20.84 18.22
CA ASN A 82 -2.30 21.97 17.42
C ASN A 82 -1.21 23.04 17.40
N ILE A 83 -0.31 22.93 16.42
CA ILE A 83 0.73 23.92 16.18
C ILE A 83 0.13 25.02 15.29
N THR A 84 0.23 26.25 15.76
CA THR A 84 -0.45 27.41 15.16
C THR A 84 0.53 28.43 14.58
N THR A 85 1.71 27.99 14.18
CA THR A 85 2.81 28.82 13.70
C THR A 85 2.56 29.33 12.28
N LEU A 86 2.00 28.48 11.43
CA LEU A 86 1.69 28.81 10.04
C LEU A 86 0.46 29.71 9.92
N ILE A 87 0.59 30.85 9.24
CA ILE A 87 -0.42 31.90 9.08
C ILE A 87 -0.60 32.29 7.59
N ASN A 88 -1.59 33.14 7.32
CA ASN A 88 -1.94 33.55 5.95
C ASN A 88 -0.78 34.29 5.25
N ASP A 89 -0.05 35.14 5.98
CA ASP A 89 1.08 35.91 5.45
C ASP A 89 2.19 35.00 4.89
N ASP A 90 2.34 33.78 5.42
CA ASP A 90 3.32 32.80 4.94
C ASP A 90 2.95 32.27 3.56
N ALA A 91 1.65 32.02 3.33
CA ALA A 91 1.16 31.61 2.02
C ALA A 91 1.35 32.71 0.97
N ASP A 92 1.13 33.96 1.36
CA ASP A 92 1.35 35.13 0.50
C ASP A 92 2.84 35.34 0.21
N ALA A 93 3.71 35.20 1.22
CA ALA A 93 5.16 35.26 1.07
C ALA A 93 5.68 34.20 0.11
N ILE A 94 5.21 32.94 0.20
CA ILE A 94 5.56 31.87 -0.75
C ILE A 94 5.13 32.26 -2.16
N ARG A 95 3.88 32.73 -2.32
CA ARG A 95 3.32 33.11 -3.63
C ARG A 95 4.13 34.23 -4.30
N GLU A 96 4.57 35.23 -3.54
CA GLU A 96 5.23 36.41 -4.09
C GLU A 96 6.74 36.23 -4.29
N ARG A 97 7.39 35.47 -3.40
CA ARG A 97 8.86 35.43 -3.31
C ARG A 97 9.48 34.21 -3.99
N VAL A 98 8.75 33.09 -4.09
CA VAL A 98 9.28 31.84 -4.66
C VAL A 98 8.94 31.74 -6.15
N LYS A 99 9.94 31.94 -7.01
CA LYS A 99 9.75 31.97 -8.47
C LYS A 99 9.40 30.60 -9.06
N GLY A 100 9.82 29.52 -8.39
CA GLY A 100 9.52 28.14 -8.80
C GLY A 100 8.07 27.73 -8.58
N VAL A 101 7.25 28.56 -7.91
CA VAL A 101 5.85 28.24 -7.59
C VAL A 101 4.90 28.95 -8.57
N SER A 102 3.94 28.21 -9.10
CA SER A 102 2.93 28.68 -10.07
C SER A 102 1.60 29.07 -9.42
N ALA A 103 1.25 28.48 -8.28
CA ALA A 103 0.04 28.77 -7.51
C ALA A 103 0.20 28.31 -6.05
N VAL A 104 -0.46 29.00 -5.12
CA VAL A 104 -0.45 28.68 -3.69
C VAL A 104 -1.86 28.69 -3.13
N ALA A 105 -2.26 27.56 -2.53
CA ALA A 105 -3.51 27.41 -1.81
C ALA A 105 -3.25 27.24 -0.32
N ALA A 106 -3.97 27.99 0.51
CA ALA A 106 -3.91 27.89 1.96
C ALA A 106 -5.21 27.29 2.50
N TYR A 107 -5.11 26.47 3.55
CA TYR A 107 -6.21 25.62 3.98
C TYR A 107 -6.46 25.72 5.48
N SER A 108 -7.74 25.69 5.83
CA SER A 108 -8.21 25.51 7.20
C SER A 108 -9.37 24.51 7.21
N ARG A 109 -9.24 23.41 7.95
CA ARG A 109 -10.26 22.34 7.98
C ARG A 109 -11.04 22.33 9.28
N GLY A 110 -12.32 21.98 9.20
CA GLY A 110 -13.11 21.58 10.36
C GLY A 110 -14.26 20.67 9.97
N VAL A 111 -15.10 20.36 10.96
CA VAL A 111 -16.37 19.65 10.75
C VAL A 111 -17.53 20.62 10.94
N ALA A 112 -18.58 20.48 10.15
CA ALA A 112 -19.76 21.32 10.25
C ALA A 112 -21.03 20.57 9.85
N THR A 113 -22.11 20.93 10.53
CA THR A 113 -23.45 20.52 10.16
C THR A 113 -24.00 21.50 9.13
N VAL A 114 -24.33 21.01 7.94
CA VAL A 114 -24.89 21.78 6.85
C VAL A 114 -26.38 21.53 6.78
N SER A 115 -27.19 22.59 6.68
CA SER A 115 -28.65 22.48 6.66
C SER A 115 -29.30 23.40 5.63
N TRP A 116 -30.31 22.86 4.97
CA TRP A 116 -31.18 23.56 4.03
C TRP A 116 -32.62 23.09 4.23
N GLN A 117 -33.51 24.03 4.55
CA GLN A 117 -34.91 23.75 4.91
C GLN A 117 -35.03 22.71 6.05
N ASN A 118 -35.63 21.54 5.79
CA ASN A 118 -35.81 20.45 6.74
C ASN A 118 -34.75 19.34 6.60
N LYS A 119 -33.73 19.55 5.76
CA LYS A 119 -32.64 18.60 5.53
C LYS A 119 -31.37 19.10 6.23
N THR A 120 -30.66 18.16 6.82
CA THR A 120 -29.42 18.39 7.55
C THR A 120 -28.48 17.25 7.25
N ASP A 121 -27.21 17.57 7.10
CA ASP A 121 -26.12 16.63 6.86
C ASP A 121 -24.88 17.07 7.66
N ASP A 122 -24.13 16.10 8.18
CA ASP A 122 -22.91 16.32 8.97
C ASP A 122 -21.71 16.02 8.10
N THR A 123 -20.99 17.06 7.70
CA THR A 123 -19.92 16.98 6.70
C THR A 123 -18.66 17.72 7.18
N SER A 124 -17.60 17.65 6.39
CA SER A 124 -16.39 18.45 6.62
C SER A 124 -16.47 19.78 5.86
N PHE A 125 -15.84 20.83 6.40
CA PHE A 125 -15.64 22.06 5.63
C PHE A 125 -14.16 22.34 5.44
N LEU A 126 -13.86 22.92 4.28
CA LEU A 126 -12.53 23.33 3.89
C LEU A 126 -12.55 24.84 3.57
N GLY A 127 -11.91 25.61 4.43
CA GLY A 127 -11.56 26.99 4.17
C GLY A 127 -10.39 27.04 3.19
N VAL A 128 -10.57 27.61 2.00
CA VAL A 128 -9.55 27.64 0.94
C VAL A 128 -9.45 29.01 0.27
N THR A 129 -8.30 29.29 -0.32
CA THR A 129 -8.11 30.47 -1.18
C THR A 129 -8.64 30.23 -2.59
N ASP A 130 -8.75 31.29 -3.38
CA ASP A 130 -9.22 31.28 -4.78
C ASP A 130 -8.35 30.42 -5.71
N GLU A 131 -7.07 30.25 -5.40
CA GLU A 131 -6.14 29.42 -6.20
C GLU A 131 -6.30 27.91 -6.02
N TYR A 132 -7.24 27.45 -5.17
CA TYR A 132 -7.48 26.02 -4.92
C TYR A 132 -7.62 25.20 -6.21
N LEU A 133 -8.40 25.67 -7.19
CA LEU A 133 -8.59 24.95 -8.46
C LEU A 133 -7.33 24.94 -9.37
N LYS A 134 -6.40 25.88 -9.17
CA LYS A 134 -5.12 25.89 -9.90
C LYS A 134 -4.13 24.90 -9.30
N VAL A 135 -4.14 24.80 -7.97
CA VAL A 135 -3.28 23.89 -7.20
C VAL A 135 -3.78 22.45 -7.34
N GLU A 136 -5.06 22.20 -7.08
CA GLU A 136 -5.69 20.89 -7.21
C GLU A 136 -6.08 20.59 -8.66
N THR A 137 -5.19 19.99 -9.44
CA THR A 137 -5.43 19.72 -10.88
C THR A 137 -6.70 18.89 -11.15
N ASN A 138 -7.12 18.04 -10.21
CA ASN A 138 -8.31 17.21 -10.35
C ASN A 138 -9.59 17.87 -9.79
N ALA A 139 -9.50 19.10 -9.29
CA ALA A 139 -10.67 19.83 -8.82
C ALA A 139 -11.34 20.52 -9.99
N GLU A 140 -12.49 19.99 -10.42
CA GLU A 140 -13.33 20.59 -11.45
C GLU A 140 -14.68 20.99 -10.86
N LEU A 141 -15.29 22.04 -11.40
CA LEU A 141 -16.68 22.41 -11.08
C LEU A 141 -17.62 21.66 -12.02
N SER A 142 -18.69 21.09 -11.44
CA SER A 142 -19.84 20.62 -12.22
C SER A 142 -20.67 21.80 -12.70
N ASP A 143 -21.02 22.70 -11.77
CA ASP A 143 -21.95 23.79 -12.01
C ASP A 143 -21.53 25.07 -11.27
N GLY A 144 -21.87 26.22 -11.85
CA GLY A 144 -21.63 27.53 -11.23
C GLY A 144 -20.20 28.03 -11.40
N ARG A 145 -19.64 28.63 -10.33
CA ARG A 145 -18.28 29.18 -10.32
C ARG A 145 -17.60 28.98 -8.96
N PHE A 146 -16.28 29.13 -8.95
CA PHE A 146 -15.51 29.21 -7.71
C PHE A 146 -15.45 30.65 -7.16
N PHE A 147 -14.75 30.84 -6.05
CA PHE A 147 -14.49 32.15 -5.44
C PHE A 147 -13.71 33.06 -6.40
N SER A 148 -14.03 34.35 -6.41
CA SER A 148 -13.12 35.35 -6.97
C SER A 148 -12.06 35.73 -5.93
N THR A 149 -10.96 36.35 -6.38
CA THR A 149 -9.91 36.86 -5.49
C THR A 149 -10.49 37.85 -4.47
N GLU A 150 -11.39 38.75 -4.88
CA GLU A 150 -12.04 39.68 -3.94
C GLU A 150 -12.92 38.98 -2.90
N GLU A 151 -13.59 37.89 -3.29
CA GLU A 151 -14.41 37.11 -2.35
C GLU A 151 -13.53 36.34 -1.36
N SER A 152 -12.35 35.87 -1.79
CA SER A 152 -11.33 35.20 -0.99
C SER A 152 -10.69 36.14 0.03
N ASP A 153 -10.36 37.36 -0.39
CA ASP A 153 -9.70 38.40 0.43
C ASP A 153 -10.65 39.11 1.40
N GLN A 154 -11.95 38.89 1.24
CA GLN A 154 -12.99 39.41 2.13
C GLN A 154 -13.62 38.29 2.96
N VAL A 155 -14.35 38.67 4.01
CA VAL A 155 -15.13 37.73 4.83
C VAL A 155 -16.46 37.40 4.13
N SER A 156 -16.36 36.93 2.88
CA SER A 156 -17.51 36.70 2.00
C SER A 156 -18.28 35.47 2.41
N ARG A 157 -19.60 35.60 2.49
CA ARG A 157 -20.53 34.52 2.88
C ARG A 157 -21.01 33.74 1.67
N VAL A 158 -20.07 33.18 0.92
CA VAL A 158 -20.31 32.29 -0.21
C VAL A 158 -19.73 30.91 0.07
N LEU A 159 -20.27 29.87 -0.57
CA LEU A 159 -19.73 28.52 -0.48
C LEU A 159 -19.90 27.75 -1.80
N VAL A 160 -19.07 26.74 -1.98
CA VAL A 160 -19.16 25.74 -3.06
C VAL A 160 -19.40 24.37 -2.42
N LEU A 161 -20.38 23.62 -2.91
CA LEU A 161 -20.74 22.31 -2.36
C LEU A 161 -19.96 21.19 -3.04
N GLY A 162 -19.57 20.16 -2.29
CA GLY A 162 -19.22 18.87 -2.87
C GLY A 162 -20.44 18.20 -3.53
N SER A 163 -20.21 17.29 -4.47
CA SER A 163 -21.28 16.64 -5.25
C SER A 163 -22.26 15.88 -4.35
N LYS A 164 -21.76 15.12 -3.37
CA LYS A 164 -22.57 14.34 -2.42
C LYS A 164 -23.41 15.24 -1.52
N VAL A 165 -22.81 16.29 -0.93
CA VAL A 165 -23.54 17.26 -0.09
C VAL A 165 -24.63 17.97 -0.90
N ALA A 166 -24.36 18.30 -2.18
CA ALA A 166 -25.35 18.89 -3.07
C ALA A 166 -26.51 17.92 -3.35
N GLU A 167 -26.23 16.65 -3.63
CA GLU A 167 -27.23 15.62 -3.86
C GLU A 167 -28.10 15.36 -2.62
N GLU A 168 -27.49 15.25 -1.44
CA GLU A 168 -28.23 14.97 -0.20
C GLU A 168 -29.14 16.14 0.19
N LEU A 169 -28.64 17.37 0.15
CA LEU A 169 -29.41 18.56 0.52
C LEU A 169 -30.44 18.96 -0.54
N PHE A 170 -30.06 18.98 -1.82
CA PHE A 170 -30.91 19.55 -2.87
C PHE A 170 -31.59 18.51 -3.76
N ALA A 171 -31.14 17.25 -3.74
CA ALA A 171 -31.60 16.20 -4.66
C ALA A 171 -31.55 16.68 -6.12
N ASN A 172 -32.71 16.84 -6.76
CA ASN A 172 -32.81 17.32 -8.15
C ASN A 172 -33.02 18.84 -8.27
N ASN A 173 -33.01 19.60 -7.17
CA ASN A 173 -33.17 21.05 -7.20
C ASN A 173 -31.83 21.72 -7.50
N ASN A 174 -31.85 22.86 -8.20
CA ASN A 174 -30.65 23.64 -8.45
C ASN A 174 -30.17 24.32 -7.15
N PRO A 175 -28.97 24.00 -6.63
CA PRO A 175 -28.46 24.60 -5.41
C PRO A 175 -27.93 26.02 -5.62
N ILE A 176 -27.60 26.42 -6.85
CA ILE A 176 -26.93 27.71 -7.12
C ILE A 176 -27.83 28.89 -6.78
N GLY A 177 -27.31 29.79 -5.95
CA GLY A 177 -27.97 31.02 -5.52
C GLY A 177 -28.81 30.86 -4.24
N GLU A 178 -29.07 29.63 -3.81
CA GLU A 178 -29.75 29.33 -2.56
C GLU A 178 -28.87 29.66 -1.35
N ARG A 179 -29.50 29.81 -0.18
CA ARG A 179 -28.79 30.02 1.09
C ARG A 179 -28.83 28.75 1.92
N VAL A 180 -27.65 28.30 2.32
CA VAL A 180 -27.45 27.13 3.17
C VAL A 180 -26.88 27.60 4.50
N LYS A 181 -27.26 26.95 5.60
CA LYS A 181 -26.67 27.21 6.91
C LYS A 181 -25.56 26.19 7.16
N VAL A 182 -24.38 26.66 7.48
CA VAL A 182 -23.23 25.86 7.91
C VAL A 182 -22.99 26.21 9.38
N ASN A 183 -23.25 25.26 10.28
CA ASN A 183 -23.40 25.48 11.72
C ASN A 183 -24.42 26.61 12.01
N LYS A 184 -23.94 27.78 12.47
CA LYS A 184 -24.77 28.94 12.82
C LYS A 184 -24.79 30.02 11.73
N GLU A 185 -23.93 29.90 10.73
CA GLU A 185 -23.69 30.94 9.74
C GLU A 185 -24.40 30.61 8.43
N SER A 186 -24.95 31.63 7.75
CA SER A 186 -25.62 31.44 6.46
C SER A 186 -24.72 31.88 5.32
N PHE A 187 -24.59 31.00 4.32
CA PHE A 187 -23.77 31.19 3.13
C PHE A 187 -24.64 31.03 1.88
N ARG A 188 -24.28 31.75 0.81
CA ARG A 188 -24.89 31.59 -0.51
C ARG A 188 -24.11 30.57 -1.32
N VAL A 189 -24.80 29.59 -1.90
CA VAL A 189 -24.18 28.62 -2.81
C VAL A 189 -23.88 29.29 -4.14
N ILE A 190 -22.65 29.19 -4.62
CA ILE A 190 -22.22 29.77 -5.91
C ILE A 190 -21.72 28.72 -6.91
N GLY A 191 -21.48 27.49 -6.47
CA GLY A 191 -21.08 26.39 -7.35
C GLY A 191 -21.17 25.04 -6.67
N VAL A 192 -20.98 23.99 -7.48
CA VAL A 192 -20.93 22.59 -7.07
C VAL A 192 -19.71 21.94 -7.72
N MET A 193 -18.92 21.22 -6.93
CA MET A 193 -17.78 20.45 -7.42
C MET A 193 -18.26 19.22 -8.19
N LYS A 194 -17.49 18.85 -9.22
CA LYS A 194 -17.66 17.58 -9.91
C LYS A 194 -17.23 16.43 -8.99
N GLU A 195 -17.91 15.30 -9.10
CA GLU A 195 -17.62 14.09 -8.33
C GLU A 195 -16.17 13.62 -8.58
N ARG A 196 -15.42 13.45 -7.49
CA ARG A 196 -14.02 12.98 -7.48
C ARG A 196 -13.87 11.63 -6.77
N GLY A 197 -14.87 11.21 -6.00
CA GLY A 197 -14.85 10.00 -5.21
C GLY A 197 -13.98 10.10 -3.95
N THR A 198 -13.68 8.95 -3.37
CA THR A 198 -12.81 8.85 -2.20
C THR A 198 -11.34 8.84 -2.61
N SER A 199 -10.56 9.79 -2.07
CA SER A 199 -9.10 9.88 -2.27
C SER A 199 -8.38 9.84 -0.94
N ALA A 200 -7.32 9.04 -0.81
CA ALA A 200 -6.49 8.96 0.40
C ALA A 200 -7.31 8.77 1.69
N PHE A 201 -8.30 7.88 1.65
CA PHE A 201 -9.21 7.56 2.77
C PHE A 201 -10.17 8.69 3.20
N GLN A 202 -10.26 9.79 2.44
CA GLN A 202 -11.22 10.86 2.66
C GLN A 202 -12.16 11.01 1.46
N ASP A 203 -13.46 11.06 1.72
CA ASP A 203 -14.48 11.35 0.71
C ASP A 203 -14.36 12.83 0.31
N GLN A 204 -13.92 13.10 -0.92
CA GLN A 204 -13.74 14.47 -1.43
C GLN A 204 -15.06 15.09 -1.87
N ASP A 205 -16.12 14.29 -1.97
CA ASP A 205 -17.45 14.72 -2.37
C ASP A 205 -18.30 15.11 -1.15
N ASP A 206 -17.93 14.59 0.02
CA ASP A 206 -18.49 14.89 1.35
C ASP A 206 -17.75 16.05 2.05
N GLN A 207 -17.73 17.20 1.39
CA GLN A 207 -17.19 18.43 1.97
C GLN A 207 -17.80 19.69 1.36
N VAL A 208 -17.75 20.79 2.11
CA VAL A 208 -18.11 22.13 1.63
C VAL A 208 -16.90 23.05 1.63
N PHE A 209 -16.76 23.85 0.57
CA PHE A 209 -15.66 24.79 0.41
C PHE A 209 -16.15 26.19 0.75
N ILE A 210 -15.37 26.91 1.56
CA ILE A 210 -15.67 28.27 2.03
C ILE A 210 -14.42 29.12 1.82
N PRO A 211 -14.53 30.43 1.52
CA PRO A 211 -13.36 31.32 1.52
C PRO A 211 -12.59 31.23 2.85
N LEU A 212 -11.26 31.09 2.76
CA LEU A 212 -10.38 30.87 3.91
C LEU A 212 -10.63 31.86 5.06
N LEU A 213 -10.69 33.15 4.76
CA LEU A 213 -10.91 34.19 5.77
C LEU A 213 -12.30 34.10 6.41
N ALA A 214 -13.33 33.70 5.66
CA ALA A 214 -14.67 33.48 6.19
C ALA A 214 -14.70 32.25 7.11
N ALA A 215 -14.04 31.16 6.74
CA ALA A 215 -13.91 29.97 7.57
C ALA A 215 -13.14 30.27 8.89
N GLN A 216 -11.99 30.92 8.80
CA GLN A 216 -11.19 31.30 9.96
C GLN A 216 -11.95 32.23 10.93
N LYS A 217 -12.55 33.31 10.42
CA LYS A 217 -13.18 34.34 11.26
C LYS A 217 -14.59 34.02 11.73
N LEU A 218 -15.43 33.41 10.88
CA LEU A 218 -16.84 33.17 11.19
C LEU A 218 -17.10 31.79 11.80
N MET A 219 -16.25 30.80 11.50
CA MET A 219 -16.48 29.42 11.91
C MET A 219 -15.55 28.94 13.02
N LEU A 220 -14.25 29.20 12.89
CA LEU A 220 -13.23 28.64 13.77
C LEU A 220 -12.75 29.61 14.86
N GLY A 221 -12.78 30.92 14.60
CA GLY A 221 -12.20 31.92 15.51
C GLY A 221 -10.68 31.82 15.62
N ILE A 222 -10.01 31.42 14.55
CA ILE A 222 -8.55 31.23 14.49
C ILE A 222 -7.90 32.15 13.46
N ASN A 223 -6.58 32.30 13.54
CA ASN A 223 -5.75 33.06 12.60
C ASN A 223 -4.58 32.24 12.01
N HIS A 224 -4.58 30.92 12.21
CA HIS A 224 -3.55 30.01 11.71
C HIS A 224 -4.12 29.11 10.61
N LEU A 225 -3.23 28.43 9.91
CA LEU A 225 -3.51 27.50 8.83
C LEU A 225 -3.35 26.05 9.30
N SER A 226 -4.15 25.16 8.70
CA SER A 226 -3.97 23.71 8.89
C SER A 226 -2.85 23.17 7.98
N PHE A 227 -2.75 23.68 6.76
CA PHE A 227 -1.66 23.40 5.82
C PHE A 227 -1.67 24.42 4.67
N ILE A 228 -0.55 24.54 3.95
CA ILE A 228 -0.44 25.24 2.66
C ILE A 228 -0.03 24.20 1.61
N ARG A 229 -0.49 24.40 0.38
CA ARG A 229 -0.06 23.62 -0.78
C ARG A 229 0.43 24.57 -1.86
N ALA A 230 1.66 24.35 -2.32
CA ALA A 230 2.27 25.12 -3.39
C ALA A 230 2.46 24.22 -4.61
N LYS A 231 2.05 24.71 -5.79
CA LYS A 231 2.21 23.99 -7.06
C LYS A 231 3.46 24.48 -7.77
N VAL A 232 4.42 23.58 -7.96
CA VAL A 232 5.68 23.87 -8.65
C VAL A 232 5.43 24.09 -10.14
N ALA A 233 6.08 25.10 -10.70
CA ALA A 233 5.94 25.46 -12.10
C ALA A 233 6.54 24.37 -13.01
N PRO A 234 5.95 24.10 -14.20
CA PRO A 234 6.50 23.12 -15.13
C PRO A 234 7.95 23.41 -15.52
N GLY A 235 8.84 22.44 -15.30
CA GLY A 235 10.27 22.55 -15.61
C GLY A 235 11.11 23.22 -14.52
N ALA A 236 10.52 23.66 -13.42
CA ALA A 236 11.25 24.01 -12.21
C ALA A 236 11.69 22.74 -11.47
N ASP A 237 12.82 22.82 -10.77
CA ASP A 237 13.34 21.72 -9.96
C ASP A 237 12.58 21.68 -8.62
N MET A 238 12.02 20.51 -8.29
CA MET A 238 11.17 20.31 -7.11
C MET A 238 11.94 20.56 -5.82
N GLU A 239 13.14 20.00 -5.70
CA GLU A 239 13.95 20.08 -4.49
C GLU A 239 14.48 21.50 -4.28
N TYR A 240 14.96 22.11 -5.35
CA TYR A 240 15.38 23.52 -5.32
C TYR A 240 14.22 24.44 -4.92
N THR A 241 13.02 24.19 -5.45
CA THR A 241 11.83 24.98 -5.08
C THR A 241 11.43 24.76 -3.63
N ALA A 242 11.53 23.53 -3.12
CA ALA A 242 11.28 23.22 -1.71
C ALA A 242 12.25 23.96 -0.79
N GLU A 243 13.53 24.00 -1.12
CA GLU A 243 14.55 24.78 -0.40
C GLU A 243 14.31 26.30 -0.45
N GLU A 244 13.85 26.84 -1.59
CA GLU A 244 13.44 28.25 -1.66
C GLU A 244 12.24 28.53 -0.74
N VAL A 245 11.24 27.63 -0.69
CA VAL A 245 10.10 27.74 0.24
C VAL A 245 10.59 27.72 1.69
N ARG A 246 11.46 26.77 2.06
CA ARG A 246 12.05 26.68 3.41
C ARG A 246 12.78 27.98 3.78
N THR A 247 13.55 28.53 2.86
CA THR A 247 14.29 29.80 3.07
C THR A 247 13.33 30.97 3.30
N VAL A 248 12.29 31.11 2.47
CA VAL A 248 11.30 32.18 2.62
C VAL A 248 10.57 32.08 3.96
N LEU A 249 10.17 30.88 4.37
CA LEU A 249 9.49 30.66 5.65
C LEU A 249 10.41 30.92 6.86
N ARG A 250 11.66 30.47 6.81
CA ARG A 250 12.66 30.78 7.87
C ARG A 250 12.84 32.29 8.05
N GLU A 251 12.95 33.04 6.94
CA GLU A 251 13.05 34.49 6.99
C GLU A 251 11.76 35.15 7.52
N GLN A 252 10.60 34.60 7.19
CA GLN A 252 9.30 35.12 7.64
C GLN A 252 9.07 34.86 9.15
N HIS A 253 9.60 33.75 9.67
CA HIS A 253 9.45 33.32 11.05
C HIS A 253 10.63 33.73 11.96
N ASP A 254 11.61 34.49 11.43
CA ASP A 254 12.85 34.87 12.11
C ASP A 254 13.65 33.67 12.67
N ILE A 255 13.76 32.60 11.87
CA ILE A 255 14.48 31.36 12.22
C ILE A 255 15.88 31.37 11.57
N ASP A 256 16.92 31.48 12.40
CA ASP A 256 18.33 31.46 11.95
C ASP A 256 18.90 30.04 11.77
N ASN A 257 18.40 29.08 12.54
CA ASN A 257 18.93 27.71 12.60
C ASN A 257 17.91 26.72 12.01
N PRO A 258 18.26 25.95 10.96
CA PRO A 258 17.39 24.95 10.36
C PRO A 258 16.83 23.89 11.33
N GLU A 259 17.53 23.59 12.43
CA GLU A 259 17.05 22.62 13.42
C GLU A 259 15.86 23.14 14.25
N ASP A 260 15.65 24.45 14.25
CA ASP A 260 14.58 25.14 14.98
C ASP A 260 13.35 25.45 14.09
N ASP A 261 13.30 24.86 12.88
CA ASP A 261 12.18 25.01 11.95
C ASP A 261 10.85 24.62 12.63
N ASP A 262 9.87 25.54 12.60
CA ASP A 262 8.55 25.35 13.18
C ASP A 262 7.48 25.01 12.12
N PHE A 263 7.93 24.61 10.94
CA PHE A 263 7.17 24.17 9.79
C PHE A 263 7.89 22.98 9.13
N SER A 264 7.18 22.27 8.26
CA SER A 264 7.78 21.26 7.40
C SER A 264 7.32 21.43 5.96
N VAL A 265 8.26 21.34 5.03
CA VAL A 265 8.00 21.38 3.58
C VAL A 265 8.31 19.99 3.05
N ARG A 266 7.30 19.33 2.48
CA ARG A 266 7.40 17.97 1.97
C ARG A 266 6.97 17.93 0.52
N SER A 267 7.75 17.23 -0.29
CA SER A 267 7.34 16.92 -1.65
C SER A 267 6.50 15.65 -1.68
N GLN A 268 5.66 15.54 -2.70
CA GLN A 268 4.91 14.31 -2.91
C GLN A 268 5.83 13.11 -3.26
N GLU A 269 7.00 13.38 -3.85
CA GLU A 269 8.01 12.37 -4.20
C GLU A 269 8.69 11.78 -2.95
N GLU A 270 9.04 12.62 -2.00
CA GLU A 270 9.59 12.19 -0.69
C GLU A 270 8.61 11.27 0.05
N THR A 271 7.31 11.62 0.02
CA THR A 271 6.25 10.78 0.60
C THR A 271 6.15 9.41 -0.07
N LEU A 272 6.36 9.34 -1.39
CA LEU A 272 6.41 8.07 -2.13
C LEU A 272 7.62 7.23 -1.73
N GLY A 273 8.78 7.86 -1.54
CA GLY A 273 10.00 7.20 -1.07
C GLY A 273 9.83 6.53 0.29
N THR A 274 9.27 7.25 1.28
CA THR A 274 9.01 6.68 2.61
C THR A 274 8.03 5.50 2.55
N LEU A 275 7.01 5.57 1.69
CA LEU A 275 6.05 4.47 1.49
C LEU A 275 6.70 3.25 0.82
N GLU A 276 7.62 3.46 -0.12
CA GLU A 276 8.41 2.39 -0.72
C GLU A 276 9.28 1.70 0.32
N ASP A 277 9.91 2.45 1.22
CA ASP A 277 10.73 1.91 2.32
C ASP A 277 9.91 1.11 3.33
N ILE A 278 8.74 1.62 3.73
CA ILE A 278 7.79 0.90 4.61
C ILE A 278 7.33 -0.39 3.93
N THR A 279 6.94 -0.31 2.66
CA THR A 279 6.46 -1.47 1.89
C THR A 279 7.57 -2.52 1.74
N THR A 280 8.79 -2.08 1.46
CA THR A 280 9.97 -2.95 1.33
C THR A 280 10.29 -3.64 2.67
N THR A 281 10.23 -2.90 3.77
CA THR A 281 10.42 -3.44 5.13
C THR A 281 9.37 -4.47 5.49
N LEU A 282 8.08 -4.18 5.21
CA LEU A 282 6.99 -5.12 5.41
C LEU A 282 7.16 -6.37 4.55
N ASN A 283 7.59 -6.23 3.29
CA ASN A 283 7.87 -7.35 2.41
C ASN A 283 8.99 -8.25 2.98
N TYR A 284 10.06 -7.68 3.54
CA TYR A 284 11.11 -8.48 4.19
C TYR A 284 10.61 -9.20 5.43
N PHE A 285 9.83 -8.53 6.28
CA PHE A 285 9.22 -9.15 7.46
C PHE A 285 8.32 -10.34 7.06
N LEU A 286 7.47 -10.14 6.06
CA LEU A 286 6.54 -11.16 5.58
C LEU A 286 7.26 -12.32 4.88
N ALA A 287 8.33 -12.04 4.12
CA ALA A 287 9.20 -13.07 3.55
C ALA A 287 9.87 -13.91 4.64
N MET A 288 10.28 -13.30 5.75
CA MET A 288 10.83 -14.01 6.91
C MET A 288 9.78 -14.94 7.55
N VAL A 289 8.57 -14.44 7.81
CA VAL A 289 7.46 -15.24 8.37
C VAL A 289 7.14 -16.44 7.46
N ALA A 290 7.06 -16.20 6.15
CA ALA A 290 6.81 -17.25 5.19
C ALA A 290 7.98 -18.26 5.11
N GLY A 291 9.22 -17.79 5.27
CA GLY A 291 10.40 -18.63 5.43
C GLY A 291 10.28 -19.58 6.63
N ILE A 292 9.75 -19.11 7.77
CA ILE A 292 9.48 -19.96 8.95
C ILE A 292 8.40 -21.00 8.64
N SER A 293 7.29 -20.62 7.99
CA SER A 293 6.26 -21.58 7.58
C SER A 293 6.81 -22.65 6.64
N LEU A 294 7.72 -22.25 5.75
CA LEU A 294 8.40 -23.13 4.83
C LEU A 294 9.36 -24.10 5.55
N LEU A 295 10.06 -23.66 6.60
CA LEU A 295 10.87 -24.54 7.45
C LEU A 295 10.00 -25.61 8.12
N VAL A 296 8.83 -25.24 8.66
CA VAL A 296 7.88 -26.19 9.26
C VAL A 296 7.39 -27.20 8.21
N GLY A 297 7.03 -26.72 7.01
CA GLY A 297 6.68 -27.59 5.89
C GLY A 297 7.82 -28.53 5.49
N GLY A 298 9.05 -28.01 5.44
CA GLY A 298 10.28 -28.74 5.14
C GLY A 298 10.57 -29.87 6.13
N ILE A 299 10.41 -29.62 7.43
CA ILE A 299 10.53 -30.65 8.47
C ILE A 299 9.52 -31.78 8.24
N GLY A 300 8.30 -31.44 7.84
CA GLY A 300 7.28 -32.41 7.45
C GLY A 300 7.73 -33.33 6.32
N ILE A 301 8.35 -32.76 5.28
CA ILE A 301 8.91 -33.52 4.13
C ILE A 301 10.00 -34.45 4.61
N MET A 302 10.94 -33.94 5.42
CA MET A 302 12.04 -34.73 5.96
C MET A 302 11.51 -35.93 6.75
N ASN A 303 10.55 -35.73 7.65
CA ASN A 303 9.98 -36.80 8.46
C ASN A 303 9.29 -37.86 7.60
N ILE A 304 8.51 -37.44 6.61
CA ILE A 304 7.82 -38.38 5.72
C ILE A 304 8.80 -39.14 4.84
N MET A 305 9.86 -38.50 4.38
CA MET A 305 10.92 -39.18 3.64
C MET A 305 11.70 -40.15 4.53
N LEU A 306 11.95 -39.84 5.80
CA LEU A 306 12.56 -40.80 6.73
C LEU A 306 11.68 -42.04 6.94
N VAL A 307 10.37 -41.85 7.13
CA VAL A 307 9.43 -42.96 7.24
C VAL A 307 9.37 -43.77 5.93
N ALA A 308 9.38 -43.11 4.78
CA ALA A 308 9.39 -43.79 3.48
C ALA A 308 10.66 -44.62 3.25
N VAL A 309 11.82 -44.15 3.73
CA VAL A 309 13.07 -44.90 3.72
C VAL A 309 12.96 -46.13 4.62
N SER A 310 12.41 -45.98 5.84
CA SER A 310 12.16 -47.10 6.75
C SER A 310 11.20 -48.14 6.16
N GLU A 311 10.09 -47.73 5.56
CA GLU A 311 9.12 -48.62 4.89
C GLU A 311 9.73 -49.36 3.67
N SER A 312 10.75 -48.78 3.05
CA SER A 312 11.40 -49.34 1.84
C SER A 312 12.75 -49.99 2.13
N THR A 313 13.12 -50.20 3.39
CA THR A 313 14.45 -50.68 3.81
C THR A 313 14.86 -51.97 3.09
N ARG A 314 13.96 -52.97 3.03
CA ARG A 314 14.20 -54.25 2.35
C ARG A 314 14.42 -54.11 0.85
N GLU A 315 13.70 -53.21 0.20
CA GLU A 315 13.87 -52.91 -1.23
C GLU A 315 15.22 -52.22 -1.52
N ILE A 316 15.63 -51.29 -0.65
CA ILE A 316 16.95 -50.64 -0.73
C ILE A 316 18.06 -51.69 -0.59
N GLY A 317 17.91 -52.63 0.36
CA GLY A 317 18.85 -53.74 0.57
C GLY A 317 19.02 -54.62 -0.67
N LEU A 318 17.90 -55.00 -1.30
CA LEU A 318 17.90 -55.77 -2.55
C LEU A 318 18.59 -55.02 -3.69
N ARG A 319 18.30 -53.72 -3.89
CA ARG A 319 18.95 -52.90 -4.92
C ARG A 319 20.45 -52.81 -4.72
N LYS A 320 20.91 -52.64 -3.48
CA LYS A 320 22.35 -52.62 -3.16
C LYS A 320 23.02 -53.99 -3.34
N ALA A 321 22.33 -55.08 -3.00
CA ALA A 321 22.84 -56.44 -3.20
C ALA A 321 23.04 -56.79 -4.69
N VAL A 322 22.25 -56.20 -5.58
CA VAL A 322 22.37 -56.34 -7.04
C VAL A 322 23.35 -55.32 -7.65
N GLY A 323 23.98 -54.45 -6.84
CA GLY A 323 25.08 -53.59 -7.25
C GLY A 323 24.78 -52.09 -7.35
N ALA A 324 23.64 -51.59 -6.87
CA ALA A 324 23.36 -50.15 -6.83
C ALA A 324 24.34 -49.41 -5.89
N THR A 325 24.92 -48.31 -6.36
CA THR A 325 25.88 -47.53 -5.56
C THR A 325 25.17 -46.66 -4.53
N LYS A 326 25.89 -46.21 -3.48
CA LYS A 326 25.38 -45.23 -2.52
C LYS A 326 24.86 -43.95 -3.20
N ARG A 327 25.54 -43.52 -4.27
CA ARG A 327 25.16 -42.34 -5.07
C ARG A 327 23.82 -42.56 -5.76
N ASP A 328 23.60 -43.72 -6.37
CA ASP A 328 22.35 -44.03 -7.08
C ASP A 328 21.14 -43.99 -6.13
N ILE A 329 21.29 -44.56 -4.93
CA ILE A 329 20.24 -44.52 -3.90
C ILE A 329 20.01 -43.08 -3.40
N SER A 330 21.07 -42.33 -3.10
CA SER A 330 20.93 -40.93 -2.65
C SER A 330 20.24 -40.04 -3.69
N LEU A 331 20.63 -40.16 -4.97
CA LEU A 331 20.05 -39.37 -6.05
C LEU A 331 18.57 -39.72 -6.28
N HIS A 332 18.20 -41.00 -6.16
CA HIS A 332 16.81 -41.43 -6.29
C HIS A 332 15.90 -40.74 -5.26
N TYR A 333 16.27 -40.79 -3.99
CA TYR A 333 15.49 -40.18 -2.90
C TYR A 333 15.52 -38.64 -2.94
N LEU A 334 16.65 -38.04 -3.36
CA LEU A 334 16.76 -36.60 -3.52
C LEU A 334 15.85 -36.10 -4.65
N ILE A 335 15.89 -36.74 -5.83
CA ILE A 335 15.02 -36.42 -6.97
C ILE A 335 13.55 -36.58 -6.59
N GLN A 336 13.20 -37.65 -5.87
CA GLN A 336 11.84 -37.85 -5.36
C GLN A 336 11.38 -36.68 -4.48
N THR A 337 12.26 -36.20 -3.60
CA THR A 337 11.95 -35.05 -2.73
C THR A 337 11.79 -33.77 -3.54
N ILE A 338 12.70 -33.51 -4.48
CA ILE A 338 12.64 -32.33 -5.34
C ILE A 338 11.33 -32.33 -6.15
N ILE A 339 10.94 -33.45 -6.76
CA ILE A 339 9.68 -33.55 -7.52
C ILE A 339 8.48 -33.25 -6.64
N LEU A 340 8.46 -33.78 -5.40
CA LEU A 340 7.37 -33.53 -4.46
C LEU A 340 7.29 -32.05 -4.08
N THR A 341 8.45 -31.43 -3.81
CA THR A 341 8.52 -30.00 -3.47
C THR A 341 8.12 -29.12 -4.66
N LEU A 342 8.58 -29.44 -5.87
CA LEU A 342 8.26 -28.72 -7.09
C LEU A 342 6.75 -28.79 -7.39
N PHE A 343 6.15 -29.95 -7.21
CA PHE A 343 4.71 -30.11 -7.36
C PHE A 343 3.94 -29.26 -6.34
N GLY A 344 4.33 -29.32 -5.06
CA GLY A 344 3.75 -28.47 -4.02
C GLY A 344 3.93 -26.98 -4.29
N GLY A 345 5.08 -26.58 -4.84
CA GLY A 345 5.36 -25.19 -5.20
C GLY A 345 4.56 -24.70 -6.40
N ILE A 346 4.44 -25.50 -7.46
CA ILE A 346 3.58 -25.14 -8.61
C ILE A 346 2.12 -24.99 -8.15
N VAL A 347 1.61 -25.95 -7.38
CA VAL A 347 0.24 -25.89 -6.86
C VAL A 347 0.06 -24.68 -5.94
N GLY A 348 1.04 -24.40 -5.08
CA GLY A 348 1.03 -23.24 -4.19
C GLY A 348 1.06 -21.92 -4.95
N ILE A 349 1.87 -21.79 -6.01
CA ILE A 349 1.90 -20.58 -6.85
C ILE A 349 0.55 -20.38 -7.54
N ILE A 350 0.00 -21.43 -8.16
CA ILE A 350 -1.31 -21.36 -8.83
C ILE A 350 -2.39 -20.96 -7.82
N PHE A 351 -2.41 -21.61 -6.66
CA PHE A 351 -3.39 -21.31 -5.61
C PHE A 351 -3.24 -19.88 -5.08
N GLY A 352 -2.01 -19.43 -4.82
CA GLY A 352 -1.74 -18.07 -4.37
C GLY A 352 -2.16 -17.01 -5.40
N VAL A 353 -1.90 -17.25 -6.68
CA VAL A 353 -2.34 -16.39 -7.79
C VAL A 353 -3.87 -16.34 -7.86
N LEU A 354 -4.56 -17.47 -7.74
CA LEU A 354 -6.02 -17.53 -7.75
C LEU A 354 -6.63 -16.76 -6.57
N VAL A 355 -6.05 -16.89 -5.39
CA VAL A 355 -6.49 -16.13 -4.20
C VAL A 355 -6.25 -14.63 -4.40
N ALA A 356 -5.09 -14.22 -4.89
CA ALA A 356 -4.80 -12.81 -5.17
C ALA A 356 -5.77 -12.23 -6.21
N LEU A 357 -6.13 -13.01 -7.24
CA LEU A 357 -7.10 -12.61 -8.25
C LEU A 357 -8.50 -12.45 -7.65
N LEU A 358 -8.91 -13.40 -6.80
CA LEU A 358 -10.19 -13.33 -6.10
C LEU A 358 -10.26 -12.09 -5.21
N VAL A 359 -9.20 -11.79 -4.46
CA VAL A 359 -9.13 -10.60 -3.61
C VAL A 359 -9.24 -9.32 -4.44
N SER A 360 -8.53 -9.23 -5.58
CA SER A 360 -8.65 -8.06 -6.46
C SER A 360 -10.09 -7.89 -6.99
N ILE A 361 -10.75 -8.97 -7.44
CA ILE A 361 -12.14 -8.89 -7.90
C ILE A 361 -13.09 -8.40 -6.79
N VAL A 362 -12.94 -8.96 -5.58
CA VAL A 362 -13.79 -8.58 -4.44
C VAL A 362 -13.52 -7.14 -4.00
N ALA A 363 -12.26 -6.70 -3.98
CA ALA A 363 -11.90 -5.33 -3.60
C ALA A 363 -12.46 -4.29 -4.59
N ASN A 364 -12.34 -4.55 -5.91
CA ASN A 364 -12.95 -3.70 -6.95
C ASN A 364 -14.49 -3.69 -6.84
N ALA A 365 -15.11 -4.83 -6.52
CA ALA A 365 -16.56 -4.89 -6.29
C ALA A 365 -17.02 -4.09 -5.06
N LEU A 366 -16.13 -3.86 -4.09
CA LEU A 366 -16.37 -3.02 -2.91
C LEU A 366 -16.03 -1.54 -3.13
N GLY A 367 -15.65 -1.15 -4.35
CA GLY A 367 -15.34 0.24 -4.71
C GLY A 367 -13.88 0.65 -4.47
N TYR A 368 -12.97 -0.28 -4.18
CA TYR A 368 -11.54 0.00 -4.09
C TYR A 368 -10.86 -0.33 -5.42
N ASP A 369 -10.17 0.64 -6.06
CA ASP A 369 -9.41 0.47 -7.32
C ASP A 369 -8.15 -0.41 -7.15
N TRP A 370 -8.35 -1.64 -6.71
CA TRP A 370 -7.27 -2.55 -6.35
C TRP A 370 -6.70 -3.25 -7.58
N ALA A 371 -5.56 -2.77 -8.05
CA ALA A 371 -4.84 -3.38 -9.16
C ALA A 371 -4.41 -4.81 -8.81
N PHE A 372 -4.70 -5.75 -9.72
CA PHE A 372 -4.14 -7.09 -9.65
C PHE A 372 -2.69 -7.07 -10.12
N VAL A 373 -1.75 -7.07 -9.18
CA VAL A 373 -0.31 -7.02 -9.48
C VAL A 373 0.36 -8.33 -9.05
N ILE A 374 0.91 -9.06 -10.02
CA ILE A 374 1.81 -10.19 -9.73
C ILE A 374 3.23 -9.76 -10.10
N LEU A 375 4.10 -9.65 -9.08
CA LEU A 375 5.50 -9.40 -9.33
C LEU A 375 6.19 -10.68 -9.85
N PRO A 376 6.93 -10.62 -10.97
CA PRO A 376 7.77 -11.73 -11.42
C PRO A 376 8.79 -12.16 -10.36
N SER A 377 9.26 -11.21 -9.53
CA SER A 377 10.16 -11.50 -8.41
C SER A 377 9.52 -12.47 -7.42
N SER A 378 8.23 -12.32 -7.08
CA SER A 378 7.53 -13.23 -6.16
C SER A 378 7.49 -14.67 -6.66
N ILE A 379 7.26 -14.87 -7.97
CA ILE A 379 7.28 -16.20 -8.59
C ILE A 379 8.71 -16.77 -8.56
N LEU A 380 9.70 -15.97 -8.92
CA LEU A 380 11.10 -16.40 -8.93
C LEU A 380 11.57 -16.79 -7.52
N LEU A 381 11.17 -16.02 -6.51
CA LEU A 381 11.47 -16.24 -5.10
C LEU A 381 10.79 -17.52 -4.60
N ALA A 382 9.51 -17.74 -4.94
CA ALA A 382 8.79 -18.98 -4.64
C ALA A 382 9.44 -20.22 -5.27
N VAL A 383 9.85 -20.14 -6.54
CA VAL A 383 10.56 -21.22 -7.23
C VAL A 383 11.93 -21.48 -6.58
N GLY A 384 12.69 -20.43 -6.28
CA GLY A 384 13.97 -20.52 -5.59
C GLY A 384 13.84 -21.20 -4.23
N PHE A 385 12.86 -20.78 -3.43
CA PHE A 385 12.56 -21.40 -2.14
C PHE A 385 12.19 -22.88 -2.26
N THR A 386 11.39 -23.24 -3.25
CA THR A 386 10.98 -24.63 -3.50
C THR A 386 12.20 -25.54 -3.73
N ILE A 387 13.16 -25.05 -4.52
CA ILE A 387 14.40 -25.79 -4.81
C ILE A 387 15.26 -25.92 -3.54
N VAL A 388 15.46 -24.83 -2.81
CA VAL A 388 16.29 -24.82 -1.59
C VAL A 388 15.73 -25.78 -0.54
N VAL A 389 14.42 -25.74 -0.28
CA VAL A 389 13.75 -26.64 0.69
C VAL A 389 13.87 -28.09 0.27
N GLY A 390 13.60 -28.38 -1.01
CA GLY A 390 13.69 -29.74 -1.53
C GLY A 390 15.09 -30.32 -1.41
N LEU A 391 16.13 -29.50 -1.60
CA LEU A 391 17.52 -29.91 -1.41
C LEU A 391 17.87 -30.10 0.06
N VAL A 392 17.61 -29.11 0.92
CA VAL A 392 18.02 -29.12 2.34
C VAL A 392 17.32 -30.24 3.09
N PHE A 393 15.99 -30.34 3.00
CA PHE A 393 15.23 -31.32 3.74
C PHE A 393 15.20 -32.71 3.08
N GLY A 394 15.51 -32.80 1.79
CA GLY A 394 15.69 -34.07 1.07
C GLY A 394 17.07 -34.71 1.24
N TRP A 395 18.09 -33.91 1.55
CA TRP A 395 19.48 -34.40 1.65
C TRP A 395 19.68 -35.39 2.79
N TYR A 396 19.16 -35.09 3.99
CA TYR A 396 19.36 -35.96 5.16
C TYR A 396 18.71 -37.36 5.00
N PRO A 397 17.42 -37.48 4.59
CA PRO A 397 16.81 -38.79 4.32
C PRO A 397 17.53 -39.55 3.20
N ALA A 398 17.93 -38.86 2.12
CA ALA A 398 18.65 -39.47 1.01
C ALA A 398 20.01 -40.04 1.43
N LYS A 399 20.74 -39.32 2.29
CA LYS A 399 21.98 -39.80 2.88
C LYS A 399 21.74 -41.04 3.75
N LYS A 400 20.74 -41.00 4.63
CA LYS A 400 20.39 -42.13 5.50
C LYS A 400 20.03 -43.39 4.72
N ALA A 401 19.27 -43.27 3.63
CA ALA A 401 18.96 -44.39 2.72
C ALA A 401 20.23 -44.97 2.05
N ALA A 402 21.14 -44.09 1.62
CA ALA A 402 22.39 -44.49 0.98
C ALA A 402 23.36 -45.20 1.93
N GLU A 403 23.26 -44.96 3.24
CA GLU A 403 24.13 -45.56 4.26
C GLU A 403 23.67 -46.94 4.78
N LEU A 404 22.42 -47.35 4.54
CA LEU A 404 21.90 -48.67 4.95
C LEU A 404 22.76 -49.86 4.47
N SER A 405 23.12 -50.77 5.37
CA SER A 405 23.84 -51.99 5.03
C SER A 405 22.93 -53.01 4.32
N PRO A 406 23.38 -53.67 3.22
CA PRO A 406 22.58 -54.69 2.53
C PRO A 406 22.19 -55.86 3.44
N ILE A 407 23.08 -56.23 4.38
CA ILE A 407 22.89 -57.36 5.28
C ILE A 407 21.84 -57.03 6.34
N GLU A 408 21.91 -55.82 6.92
CA GLU A 408 20.94 -55.36 7.92
C GLU A 408 19.56 -55.14 7.30
N ALA A 409 19.52 -54.61 6.07
CA ALA A 409 18.28 -54.33 5.36
C ALA A 409 17.49 -55.60 4.96
N LEU A 410 18.18 -56.73 4.73
CA LEU A 410 17.56 -58.02 4.41
C LEU A 410 17.13 -58.82 5.66
N ARG A 411 17.68 -58.47 6.84
CA ARG A 411 17.34 -59.10 8.13
C ARG A 411 16.21 -58.39 8.87
N TYR A 412 15.73 -57.28 8.31
CA TYR A 412 14.63 -56.49 8.84
C TYR A 412 13.29 -57.17 8.46
N GLU A 413 12.50 -57.58 9.45
CA GLU A 413 11.11 -58.09 9.27
C GLU A 413 10.11 -56.95 9.05
#